data_AF-A0A7J5ETV3-F1
#
_entry.id   AF-A0A7J5ETV3-F1
#
_cell.length_a   1.000
_cell.length_b   1.000
_cell.length_c   1.000
_cell.angle_alpha   90.00
_cell.angle_beta   90.00
_cell.angle_gamma   90.00
#
_symmetry.space_group_name_H-M   'P 1'
#
loop_
_entity.id
_entity.type
_entity.pdbx_description
1 polymer ?
#
loop_
_entity_poly.entity_id
_entity_poly.type
_entity_poly.pdbx_seq_one_letter_code
_entity_poly.pdbx_strand_id
1 'polypeptide(L)'
;MPNLLAMSFEGELAPSFDLKCLDAGRTLPDGWGLGYYPGGEPSATVLKEPAPPQGSIRGQLARAWEHLESSLFVLHIRSARWGAITDANTQPFVRSWGRRDWMFGHSGSLSARPDDKADRGIFEPVGSTDTEQLFCILMSRFAERGWKSLAECDLAQVREWLDVLDDDGGLTIALTDGRDLVVYADRDQDSAIWIGQLSPPYDRCVIGDEDLVVDFGARGTKSRKGVIISSVPLQVIEPAAPADAADPAEPAPTPPSITWTQLSPGHLVV
;
A
#
# COMPACT_ATOMS: atom_id res chain seq x y z
N MET A 1 -6.56 -6.19 11.57
CA MET A 1 -6.55 -5.08 10.61
C MET A 1 -5.18 -4.84 10.00
N PRO A 2 -4.96 -5.21 8.73
CA PRO A 2 -3.88 -4.65 7.94
C PRO A 2 -4.09 -3.14 7.82
N ASN A 3 -3.13 -2.35 8.30
CA ASN A 3 -3.14 -0.89 8.14
C ASN A 3 -2.34 -0.43 6.90
N LEU A 4 -1.46 -1.28 6.37
CA LEU A 4 -0.69 -1.02 5.15
C LEU A 4 -0.65 -2.29 4.30
N LEU A 5 -1.01 -2.16 3.03
CA LEU A 5 -0.88 -3.18 1.99
C LEU A 5 -0.26 -2.52 0.76
N ALA A 6 0.81 -3.09 0.22
CA ALA A 6 1.37 -2.70 -1.06
C ALA A 6 1.56 -3.92 -1.95
N MET A 7 1.46 -3.75 -3.27
CA MET A 7 1.55 -4.87 -4.21
C MET A 7 2.32 -4.45 -5.45
N SER A 8 3.14 -5.35 -5.98
CA SER A 8 3.89 -5.17 -7.23
C SER A 8 3.86 -6.45 -8.06
N PHE A 9 3.38 -6.36 -9.29
CA PHE A 9 3.22 -7.48 -10.21
C PHE A 9 3.96 -7.25 -11.53
N GLU A 10 4.36 -8.31 -12.21
CA GLU A 10 5.06 -8.26 -13.52
C GLU A 10 4.20 -7.71 -14.68
N GLY A 11 2.94 -7.40 -14.41
CA GLY A 11 2.00 -6.79 -15.35
C GLY A 11 0.74 -6.35 -14.63
N GLU A 12 -0.17 -5.76 -15.40
CA GLU A 12 -1.39 -5.20 -14.83
C GLU A 12 -2.37 -6.28 -14.35
N LEU A 13 -2.97 -5.99 -13.20
CA LEU A 13 -4.08 -6.71 -12.60
C LEU A 13 -5.20 -5.73 -12.27
N ALA A 14 -6.44 -6.21 -12.25
CA ALA A 14 -7.61 -5.44 -11.84
C ALA A 14 -8.25 -6.00 -10.55
N PRO A 15 -7.53 -6.00 -9.41
CA PRO A 15 -8.01 -6.61 -8.18
C PRO A 15 -9.21 -5.85 -7.60
N SER A 16 -10.14 -6.58 -6.98
CA SER A 16 -11.23 -5.99 -6.20
C SER A 16 -10.77 -5.83 -4.75
N PHE A 17 -10.97 -4.64 -4.17
CA PHE A 17 -10.71 -4.38 -2.74
C PHE A 17 -12.03 -4.23 -2.00
N ASP A 18 -12.34 -5.18 -1.13
CA ASP A 18 -13.53 -5.16 -0.28
C ASP A 18 -13.13 -4.82 1.16
N LEU A 19 -13.37 -3.57 1.56
CA LEU A 19 -13.05 -3.04 2.88
C LEU A 19 -14.10 -3.48 3.90
N LYS A 20 -13.99 -4.74 4.37
CA LYS A 20 -14.87 -5.34 5.38
C LYS A 20 -14.95 -4.55 6.68
N CYS A 21 -13.90 -3.80 7.02
CA CYS A 21 -13.90 -2.89 8.17
C CYS A 21 -14.97 -1.77 8.09
N LEU A 22 -15.58 -1.54 6.91
CA LEU A 22 -16.67 -0.59 6.70
C LEU A 22 -18.07 -1.22 6.82
N ASP A 23 -18.16 -2.52 7.08
CA ASP A 23 -19.42 -3.23 7.27
C ASP A 23 -20.11 -2.85 8.59
N ALA A 24 -21.42 -3.05 8.65
CA ALA A 24 -22.22 -2.75 9.82
C ALA A 24 -21.74 -3.56 11.05
N GLY A 25 -21.63 -2.89 12.19
CA GLY A 25 -21.20 -3.51 13.45
C GLY A 25 -19.68 -3.60 13.64
N ARG A 26 -18.88 -3.11 12.69
CA ARG A 26 -17.43 -2.94 12.84
C ARG A 26 -17.08 -1.59 13.46
N THR A 27 -15.91 -1.52 14.10
CA THR A 27 -15.28 -0.25 14.45
C THR A 27 -14.69 0.36 13.18
N LEU A 28 -15.24 1.50 12.76
CA LEU A 28 -14.80 2.18 11.55
C LEU A 28 -13.38 2.75 11.71
N PRO A 29 -12.55 2.71 10.67
CA PRO A 29 -11.26 3.39 10.69
C PRO A 29 -11.43 4.91 10.62
N ASP A 30 -10.41 5.66 11.01
CA ASP A 30 -10.40 7.13 10.90
C ASP A 30 -10.22 7.58 9.44
N GLY A 31 -9.78 6.69 8.56
CA GLY A 31 -9.75 6.91 7.12
C GLY A 31 -9.18 5.72 6.37
N TRP A 32 -9.30 5.74 5.05
CA TRP A 32 -8.58 4.82 4.18
C TRP A 32 -8.20 5.50 2.89
N GLY A 33 -7.22 4.94 2.19
CA GLY A 33 -6.93 5.36 0.82
C GLY A 33 -6.25 4.27 0.02
N LEU A 34 -6.57 4.23 -1.28
CA LEU A 34 -6.08 3.28 -2.26
C LEU A 34 -5.45 4.07 -3.42
N GLY A 35 -4.14 3.89 -3.58
CA GLY A 35 -3.36 4.46 -4.67
C GLY A 35 -2.93 3.40 -5.68
N TYR A 36 -2.87 3.77 -6.95
CA TYR A 36 -2.44 2.93 -8.05
C TYR A 36 -1.95 3.77 -9.24
N TYR A 37 -1.39 3.13 -10.27
CA TYR A 37 -0.86 3.75 -11.49
C TYR A 37 -1.62 3.24 -12.72
N PRO A 38 -2.70 3.93 -13.14
CA PRO A 38 -3.52 3.49 -14.25
C PRO A 38 -2.72 3.37 -15.55
N GLY A 39 -2.94 2.29 -16.31
CA GLY A 39 -2.32 2.09 -17.64
C GLY A 39 -0.80 1.96 -17.63
N GLY A 40 -0.20 1.70 -16.47
CA GLY A 40 1.26 1.63 -16.30
C GLY A 40 1.97 2.97 -16.52
N GLU A 41 1.23 4.07 -16.52
CA GLU A 41 1.79 5.41 -16.63
C GLU A 41 2.41 5.85 -15.30
N PRO A 42 3.46 6.70 -15.31
CA PRO A 42 4.08 7.20 -14.08
C PRO A 42 3.22 8.26 -13.36
N SER A 43 1.89 8.26 -13.58
CA SER A 43 0.95 9.16 -12.92
C SER A 43 0.08 8.36 -11.96
N ALA A 44 0.09 8.76 -10.69
CA ALA A 44 -0.63 8.08 -9.63
C ALA A 44 -2.06 8.61 -9.51
N THR A 45 -3.01 7.71 -9.31
CA THR A 45 -4.37 8.04 -8.86
C THR A 45 -4.56 7.55 -7.44
N VAL A 46 -5.14 8.37 -6.57
CA VAL A 46 -5.44 8.00 -5.19
C VAL A 46 -6.90 8.30 -4.86
N LEU A 47 -7.63 7.26 -4.45
CA LEU A 47 -8.95 7.38 -3.84
C LEU A 47 -8.79 7.41 -2.33
N LYS A 48 -9.29 8.45 -1.67
CA LYS A 48 -9.24 8.60 -0.20
C LYS A 48 -10.62 8.83 0.37
N GLU A 49 -10.77 8.43 1.63
CA GLU A 49 -11.92 8.81 2.43
C GLU A 49 -11.54 8.93 3.91
N PRO A 50 -11.51 10.15 4.46
CA PRO A 50 -11.47 10.36 5.90
C PRO A 50 -12.84 10.09 6.53
N ALA A 51 -12.88 9.58 7.76
CA ALA A 51 -14.11 9.24 8.50
C ALA A 51 -15.17 8.52 7.64
N PRO A 52 -14.82 7.39 7.00
CA PRO A 52 -15.73 6.67 6.11
C PRO A 52 -17.00 6.26 6.85
N PRO A 53 -18.19 6.47 6.28
CA PRO A 53 -19.43 5.97 6.85
C PRO A 53 -19.55 4.46 6.64
N GLN A 54 -20.42 3.81 7.42
CA GLN A 54 -20.86 2.45 7.12
C GLN A 54 -21.47 2.39 5.72
N GLY A 55 -21.11 1.37 4.94
CA GLY A 55 -21.60 1.22 3.57
C GLY A 55 -21.09 2.29 2.60
N SER A 56 -19.91 2.87 2.85
CA SER A 56 -19.28 3.89 2.00
C SER A 56 -19.39 3.60 0.50
N ILE A 57 -19.89 4.59 -0.25
CA ILE A 57 -19.93 4.54 -1.72
C ILE A 57 -18.53 4.49 -2.31
N ARG A 58 -17.55 5.17 -1.71
CA ARG A 58 -16.15 5.08 -2.17
C ARG A 58 -15.57 3.69 -1.91
N GLY A 59 -15.92 3.06 -0.80
CA GLY A 59 -15.55 1.67 -0.53
C GLY A 59 -16.17 0.71 -1.55
N GLN A 60 -17.45 0.91 -1.89
CA GLN A 60 -18.12 0.16 -2.96
C GLN A 60 -17.46 0.39 -4.31
N LEU A 61 -16.97 1.61 -4.59
CA LEU A 61 -16.21 1.90 -5.81
C LEU A 61 -14.90 1.11 -5.84
N ALA A 62 -14.12 1.08 -4.76
CA ALA A 62 -12.89 0.26 -4.69
C ALA A 62 -13.16 -1.24 -4.94
N ARG A 63 -14.34 -1.72 -4.53
CA ARG A 63 -14.80 -3.09 -4.76
C ARG A 63 -15.28 -3.33 -6.20
N ALA A 64 -16.03 -2.40 -6.78
CA ALA A 64 -16.76 -2.63 -8.04
C ALA A 64 -16.08 -2.03 -9.28
N TRP A 65 -15.18 -1.06 -9.13
CA TRP A 65 -14.66 -0.29 -10.27
C TRP A 65 -13.73 -1.10 -11.17
N GLU A 66 -14.16 -1.31 -12.42
CA GLU A 66 -13.45 -2.16 -13.38
C GLU A 66 -12.16 -1.56 -13.93
N HIS A 67 -12.02 -0.23 -13.91
CA HIS A 67 -10.82 0.46 -14.40
C HIS A 67 -9.70 0.59 -13.35
N LEU A 68 -9.86 -0.07 -12.20
CA LEU A 68 -8.82 -0.16 -11.18
C LEU A 68 -7.78 -1.21 -11.60
N GLU A 69 -7.08 -0.94 -12.71
CA GLU A 69 -6.07 -1.81 -13.32
C GLU A 69 -4.68 -1.16 -13.20
N SER A 70 -3.72 -1.89 -12.61
CA SER A 70 -2.34 -1.45 -12.39
C SER A 70 -1.45 -2.64 -12.06
N SER A 71 -0.13 -2.51 -12.22
CA SER A 71 0.86 -3.45 -11.66
C SER A 71 1.21 -3.15 -10.21
N LEU A 72 0.94 -1.92 -9.74
CA LEU A 72 1.32 -1.40 -8.44
C LEU A 72 0.12 -0.80 -7.71
N PHE A 73 -0.02 -1.18 -6.43
CA PHE A 73 -1.06 -0.67 -5.54
C PHE A 73 -0.48 -0.36 -4.17
N VAL A 74 -0.98 0.69 -3.52
CA VAL A 74 -0.75 0.97 -2.10
C VAL A 74 -2.09 1.31 -1.45
N LEU A 75 -2.51 0.47 -0.50
CA LEU A 75 -3.68 0.67 0.33
C LEU A 75 -3.21 0.98 1.76
N HIS A 76 -3.85 1.96 2.38
CA HIS A 76 -3.65 2.27 3.79
C HIS A 76 -5.00 2.39 4.50
N ILE A 77 -5.15 1.72 5.65
CA ILE A 77 -6.30 1.85 6.55
C ILE A 77 -5.80 2.56 7.82
N ARG A 78 -6.31 3.76 8.07
CA ARG A 78 -5.79 4.70 9.05
C ARG A 78 -6.49 4.58 10.40
N SER A 79 -5.69 4.49 11.45
CA SER A 79 -6.06 4.83 12.83
C SER A 79 -5.27 6.07 13.25
N ALA A 80 -5.94 7.21 13.44
CA ALA A 80 -5.30 8.50 13.55
C ALA A 80 -4.63 8.70 14.92
N ARG A 81 -3.31 8.89 14.90
CA ARG A 81 -2.53 9.42 16.06
C ARG A 81 -2.20 10.90 15.91
N TRP A 82 -1.93 11.33 14.68
CA TRP A 82 -1.58 12.70 14.33
C TRP A 82 -2.56 13.28 13.30
N GLY A 83 -2.75 14.61 13.39
CA GLY A 83 -3.55 15.38 12.44
C GLY A 83 -5.06 15.16 12.59
N ALA A 84 -5.84 16.12 12.09
CA ALA A 84 -7.29 15.97 12.00
C ALA A 84 -7.68 14.86 11.00
N ILE A 85 -8.92 14.39 11.11
CA ILE A 85 -9.51 13.43 10.16
C ILE A 85 -9.93 14.19 8.89
N THR A 86 -9.01 14.31 7.93
CA THR A 86 -9.19 15.03 6.66
C THR A 86 -8.46 14.32 5.52
N ASP A 87 -8.82 14.58 4.26
CA ASP A 87 -8.14 14.03 3.09
C ASP A 87 -6.63 14.33 3.08
N ALA A 88 -6.26 15.55 3.47
CA ALA A 88 -4.86 15.98 3.56
C ALA A 88 -4.03 15.16 4.56
N ASN A 89 -4.68 14.50 5.52
CA ASN A 89 -4.03 13.66 6.53
C ASN A 89 -4.25 12.15 6.30
N THR A 90 -4.97 11.76 5.25
CA THR A 90 -5.26 10.37 4.93
C THR A 90 -4.26 9.84 3.91
N GLN A 91 -3.66 8.70 4.22
CA GLN A 91 -2.68 8.01 3.38
C GLN A 91 -3.34 7.21 2.24
N PRO A 92 -2.60 6.83 1.18
CA PRO A 92 -1.19 7.15 0.90
C PRO A 92 -0.98 8.59 0.44
N PHE A 93 0.24 9.11 0.57
CA PHE A 93 0.62 10.44 0.08
C PHE A 93 1.25 10.37 -1.30
N VAL A 94 1.09 11.43 -2.10
CA VAL A 94 1.68 11.54 -3.44
C VAL A 94 2.44 12.86 -3.61
N ARG A 95 3.60 12.81 -4.28
CA ARG A 95 4.37 13.98 -4.71
C ARG A 95 4.98 13.74 -6.08
N SER A 96 4.92 14.73 -6.96
CA SER A 96 5.50 14.63 -8.30
C SER A 96 6.95 15.11 -8.30
N TRP A 97 7.86 14.31 -8.85
CA TRP A 97 9.27 14.67 -9.05
C TRP A 97 9.86 13.81 -10.16
N GLY A 98 10.75 14.36 -10.99
CA GLY A 98 11.41 13.56 -12.03
C GLY A 98 10.47 13.05 -13.14
N ARG A 99 9.36 13.76 -13.39
CA ARG A 99 8.31 13.40 -14.37
C ARG A 99 7.52 12.13 -14.01
N ARG A 100 7.39 11.86 -12.71
CA ARG A 100 6.57 10.78 -12.17
C ARG A 100 5.98 11.19 -10.84
N ASP A 101 4.89 10.55 -10.49
CA ASP A 101 4.31 10.60 -9.16
C ASP A 101 4.97 9.55 -8.28
N TRP A 102 5.39 9.97 -7.10
CA TRP A 102 5.89 9.11 -6.04
C TRP A 102 4.77 8.93 -5.02
N MET A 103 4.57 7.70 -4.56
CA MET A 103 3.54 7.35 -3.61
C MET A 103 4.14 6.73 -2.36
N PHE A 104 3.63 7.13 -1.20
CA PHE A 104 4.18 6.78 0.10
C PHE A 104 3.10 6.34 1.08
N GLY A 105 3.26 5.15 1.64
CA GLY A 105 2.49 4.63 2.77
C GLY A 105 3.41 4.31 3.95
N HIS A 106 2.91 4.50 5.17
CA HIS A 106 3.64 4.32 6.41
C HIS A 106 2.73 3.68 7.44
N SER A 107 3.15 2.51 7.92
CA SER A 107 2.59 1.85 9.08
C SER A 107 3.49 2.12 10.28
N GLY A 108 2.92 2.74 11.30
CA GLY A 108 3.67 3.18 12.47
C GLY A 108 3.29 4.59 12.87
N SER A 109 4.09 5.16 13.76
CA SER A 109 3.92 6.53 14.24
C SER A 109 5.19 6.94 14.93
N LEU A 110 5.68 8.13 14.57
CA LEU A 110 6.81 8.70 15.26
C LEU A 110 6.35 9.27 16.61
N SER A 111 7.24 9.21 17.58
CA SER A 111 7.11 9.77 18.93
C SER A 111 7.31 11.28 18.93
N ALA A 112 8.10 11.79 17.99
CA ALA A 112 8.32 13.20 17.74
C ALA A 112 8.09 13.52 16.25
N ARG A 113 7.74 14.77 15.95
CA ARG A 113 7.74 15.22 14.56
C ARG A 113 9.18 15.34 14.08
N PRO A 114 9.52 14.84 12.89
CA PRO A 114 10.83 15.07 12.29
C PRO A 114 11.14 16.57 12.27
N ASP A 115 12.34 16.97 12.72
CA ASP A 115 12.72 18.38 12.85
C ASP A 115 12.60 19.10 11.50
N ASP A 116 11.90 20.23 11.52
CA ASP A 116 11.48 20.98 10.34
C ASP A 116 12.49 22.05 9.90
N LYS A 117 13.65 22.18 10.56
CA LYS A 117 14.57 23.32 10.36
C LYS A 117 15.78 23.05 9.50
N ALA A 118 16.31 21.82 9.49
CA ALA A 118 17.53 21.49 8.74
C ALA A 118 17.24 21.00 7.31
N ASP A 119 16.08 20.36 7.09
CA ASP A 119 15.78 19.60 5.88
C ASP A 119 14.58 20.18 5.08
N ARG A 120 14.30 21.50 5.17
CA ARG A 120 13.30 22.14 4.28
C ARG A 120 13.84 22.23 2.86
N GLY A 121 13.71 21.12 2.12
CA GLY A 121 13.87 21.13 0.69
C GLY A 121 12.65 21.71 0.00
N ILE A 122 12.47 21.33 -1.27
CA ILE A 122 11.44 21.90 -2.16
C ILE A 122 10.02 21.33 -1.95
N PHE A 123 9.87 20.32 -1.08
CA PHE A 123 8.58 19.68 -0.80
C PHE A 123 8.05 20.07 0.57
N GLU A 124 6.77 20.47 0.61
CA GLU A 124 6.08 20.85 1.84
C GLU A 124 4.86 19.93 2.07
N PRO A 125 4.54 19.58 3.33
CA PRO A 125 3.33 18.83 3.65
C PRO A 125 2.09 19.70 3.42
N VAL A 126 1.00 19.09 2.95
CA VAL A 126 -0.31 19.77 2.82
C VAL A 126 -1.11 19.62 4.10
N GLY A 127 -1.06 18.43 4.69
CA GLY A 127 -1.61 18.07 5.99
C GLY A 127 -0.65 18.39 7.14
N SER A 128 -0.85 17.69 8.25
CA SER A 128 -0.17 17.93 9.53
C SER A 128 0.26 16.65 10.24
N THR A 129 0.34 15.54 9.51
CA THR A 129 0.84 14.26 10.02
C THR A 129 2.37 14.23 10.01
N ASP A 130 2.93 13.49 10.96
CA ASP A 130 4.34 13.09 10.98
C ASP A 130 4.75 12.38 9.69
N THR A 131 3.86 11.54 9.17
CA THR A 131 4.07 10.72 7.99
C THR A 131 4.28 11.56 6.72
N GLU A 132 3.46 12.60 6.50
CA GLU A 132 3.62 13.43 5.30
C GLU A 132 4.88 14.30 5.39
N GLN A 133 5.24 14.74 6.61
CA GLN A 133 6.50 15.43 6.86
C GLN A 133 7.69 14.55 6.51
N LEU A 134 7.70 13.29 6.97
CA LEU A 134 8.74 12.32 6.65
C LEU A 134 8.85 12.08 5.14
N PHE A 135 7.71 11.96 4.45
CA PHE A 135 7.70 11.81 2.99
C PHE A 135 8.31 13.03 2.29
N CYS A 136 8.00 14.26 2.75
CA CYS A 136 8.57 15.48 2.18
C CYS A 136 10.08 15.60 2.40
N ILE A 137 10.58 15.17 3.57
CA ILE A 137 12.02 15.10 3.85
C ILE A 137 12.71 14.14 2.88
N LEU A 138 12.17 12.93 2.72
CA LEU A 138 12.75 11.92 1.84
C LEU A 138 12.77 12.39 0.38
N MET A 139 11.66 12.96 -0.11
CA MET A 139 11.58 13.52 -1.46
C MET A 139 12.54 14.69 -1.66
N SER A 140 12.74 15.53 -0.64
CA SER A 140 13.71 16.62 -0.68
C SER A 140 15.13 16.10 -0.84
N ARG A 141 15.51 15.08 -0.06
CA ARG A 141 16.82 14.41 -0.18
C ARG A 141 17.01 13.77 -1.56
N PHE A 142 15.98 13.16 -2.15
CA PHE A 142 16.04 12.63 -3.52
C PHE A 142 16.26 13.74 -4.55
N ALA A 143 15.54 14.85 -4.43
CA ALA A 143 15.69 15.98 -5.34
C ALA A 143 17.07 16.63 -5.25
N GLU A 144 17.62 16.78 -4.05
CA GLU A 144 18.98 17.29 -3.82
C GLU A 144 20.06 16.40 -4.42
N ARG A 145 19.89 15.08 -4.34
CA ARG A 145 20.76 14.10 -5.02
C ARG A 145 20.51 14.02 -6.53
N GLY A 146 19.46 14.64 -7.03
CA GLY A 146 19.06 14.60 -8.43
C GLY A 146 18.44 13.28 -8.87
N TRP A 147 18.03 12.41 -7.94
CA TRP A 147 17.39 11.12 -8.22
C TRP A 147 15.95 11.32 -8.69
N LYS A 148 15.63 10.84 -9.89
CA LYS A 148 14.33 11.03 -10.57
C LYS A 148 13.49 9.75 -10.65
N SER A 149 14.04 8.63 -10.18
CA SER A 149 13.36 7.33 -10.04
C SER A 149 14.03 6.50 -8.95
N LEU A 150 13.33 5.51 -8.42
CA LEU A 150 13.88 4.59 -7.41
C LEU A 150 15.11 3.81 -7.94
N ALA A 151 15.11 3.43 -9.22
CA ALA A 151 16.25 2.80 -9.87
C ALA A 151 17.54 3.67 -9.90
N GLU A 152 17.44 4.99 -9.70
CA GLU A 152 18.62 5.88 -9.63
C GLU A 152 19.13 6.06 -8.19
N CYS A 153 18.34 5.66 -7.19
CA CYS A 153 18.67 5.83 -5.79
C CYS A 153 19.78 4.87 -5.35
N ASP A 154 20.70 5.38 -4.54
CA ASP A 154 21.57 4.52 -3.74
C ASP A 154 20.76 3.98 -2.56
N LEU A 155 20.27 2.74 -2.68
CA LEU A 155 19.42 2.12 -1.66
C LEU A 155 20.11 1.97 -0.29
N ALA A 156 21.44 1.87 -0.24
CA ALA A 156 22.16 1.85 1.02
C ALA A 156 22.05 3.22 1.71
N GLN A 157 22.22 4.30 0.96
CA GLN A 157 22.04 5.66 1.48
C GLN A 157 20.59 5.93 1.88
N VAL A 158 19.60 5.44 1.11
CA VAL A 158 18.18 5.55 1.48
C VAL A 158 17.92 4.83 2.80
N ARG A 159 18.48 3.63 2.97
CA ARG A 159 18.37 2.89 4.22
C ARG A 159 18.99 3.66 5.39
N GLU A 160 20.19 4.22 5.24
CA GLU A 160 20.82 5.03 6.30
C GLU A 160 19.94 6.22 6.73
N TRP A 161 19.26 6.86 5.77
CA TRP A 161 18.33 7.94 6.08
C TRP A 161 17.10 7.46 6.86
N LEU A 162 16.57 6.29 6.50
CA LEU A 162 15.44 5.69 7.19
C LEU A 162 15.84 5.18 8.58
N ASP A 163 17.03 4.58 8.72
CA ASP A 163 17.59 4.12 9.99
C ASP A 163 17.64 5.28 11.01
N VAL A 164 18.00 6.51 10.57
CA VAL A 164 17.99 7.71 11.43
C VAL A 164 16.57 8.18 11.75
N LEU A 165 15.64 8.12 10.80
CA LEU A 165 14.25 8.53 11.02
C LEU A 165 13.49 7.54 11.92
N ASP A 166 13.89 6.29 11.90
CA ASP A 166 13.35 5.18 12.70
C ASP A 166 13.84 5.21 14.16
N ASP A 167 14.82 6.06 14.51
CA ASP A 167 15.20 6.29 15.92
C ASP A 167 14.07 6.99 16.71
N ASP A 168 13.13 7.64 16.01
CA ASP A 168 12.06 8.42 16.62
C ASP A 168 10.74 7.65 16.75
N GLY A 169 10.69 6.35 16.48
CA GLY A 169 9.51 5.48 16.66
C GLY A 169 9.21 4.63 15.42
N GLY A 170 8.24 3.71 15.54
CA GLY A 170 8.04 2.67 14.53
C GLY A 170 7.82 3.20 13.11
N LEU A 171 8.72 2.82 12.19
CA LEU A 171 8.74 3.29 10.81
C LEU A 171 8.75 2.13 9.80
N THR A 172 7.58 1.58 9.46
CA THR A 172 7.46 0.67 8.32
C THR A 172 6.88 1.43 7.13
N ILE A 173 7.59 1.43 6.00
CA ILE A 173 7.20 2.25 4.84
C ILE A 173 7.06 1.40 3.57
N ALA A 174 6.17 1.83 2.69
CA ALA A 174 6.07 1.42 1.30
C ALA A 174 6.17 2.67 0.41
N LEU A 175 7.21 2.72 -0.42
CA LEU A 175 7.51 3.82 -1.32
C LEU A 175 7.58 3.31 -2.75
N THR A 176 6.86 3.93 -3.67
CA THR A 176 6.91 3.56 -5.09
C THR A 176 6.91 4.79 -5.98
N ASP A 177 7.56 4.69 -7.13
CA ASP A 177 7.65 5.72 -8.17
C ASP A 177 6.87 5.35 -9.45
N GLY A 178 5.97 4.35 -9.31
CA GLY A 178 5.17 3.78 -10.40
C GLY A 178 5.88 2.68 -11.20
N ARG A 179 7.13 2.34 -10.88
CA ARG A 179 7.86 1.22 -11.48
C ARG A 179 8.43 0.27 -10.44
N ASP A 180 9.12 0.82 -9.46
CA ASP A 180 9.73 0.04 -8.38
C ASP A 180 8.94 0.24 -7.08
N LEU A 181 9.01 -0.73 -6.17
CA LEU A 181 8.39 -0.66 -4.84
C LEU A 181 9.46 -0.95 -3.79
N VAL A 182 9.89 0.08 -3.08
CA VAL A 182 10.76 -0.05 -1.91
C VAL A 182 9.93 -0.22 -0.65
N VAL A 183 10.33 -1.18 0.18
CA VAL A 183 9.76 -1.41 1.51
C VAL A 183 10.88 -1.41 2.54
N TYR A 184 10.69 -0.66 3.62
CA TYR A 184 11.58 -0.69 4.78
C TYR A 184 10.79 -1.18 5.99
N ALA A 185 11.37 -2.13 6.72
CA ALA A 185 10.82 -2.70 7.93
C ALA A 185 11.38 -1.98 9.16
N ASP A 186 10.48 -1.46 9.98
CA ASP A 186 10.77 -0.89 11.30
C ASP A 186 11.75 -1.75 12.12
N ARG A 187 12.77 -1.12 12.72
CA ARG A 187 13.81 -1.79 13.53
C ARG A 187 13.30 -2.28 14.88
N ASP A 188 12.36 -1.55 15.48
CA ASP A 188 11.90 -1.82 16.84
C ASP A 188 10.70 -2.78 16.88
N GLN A 189 10.20 -3.20 15.71
CA GLN A 189 9.09 -4.14 15.52
C GLN A 189 7.74 -3.68 16.09
N ASP A 190 7.60 -2.38 16.38
CA ASP A 190 6.32 -1.75 16.70
C ASP A 190 5.36 -1.80 15.50
N SER A 191 5.91 -1.88 14.28
CA SER A 191 5.16 -2.09 13.05
C SER A 191 5.80 -3.17 12.16
N ALA A 192 5.48 -4.44 12.42
CA ALA A 192 5.90 -5.54 11.55
C ALA A 192 5.38 -5.41 10.11
N ILE A 193 6.12 -6.02 9.17
CA ILE A 193 5.74 -6.11 7.77
C ILE A 193 6.11 -7.49 7.19
N TRP A 194 5.24 -8.01 6.34
CA TRP A 194 5.33 -9.33 5.75
C TRP A 194 5.35 -9.24 4.23
N ILE A 195 6.16 -10.08 3.60
CA ILE A 195 6.17 -10.28 2.15
C ILE A 195 5.57 -11.64 1.81
N GLY A 196 4.57 -11.63 0.93
CA GLY A 196 3.95 -12.80 0.33
C GLY A 196 4.28 -12.83 -1.15
N GLN A 197 4.69 -14.00 -1.65
CA GLN A 197 4.92 -14.20 -3.09
C GLN A 197 3.73 -14.94 -3.70
N LEU A 198 3.20 -14.43 -4.80
CA LEU A 198 2.18 -15.08 -5.61
C LEU A 198 2.78 -15.39 -6.97
N SER A 199 2.73 -16.65 -7.39
CA SER A 199 3.31 -17.10 -8.67
C SER A 199 2.34 -18.00 -9.43
N PRO A 200 2.24 -17.85 -10.76
CA PRO A 200 1.47 -18.77 -11.60
C PRO A 200 1.97 -20.23 -11.52
N PRO A 201 1.11 -21.20 -11.86
CA PRO A 201 -0.29 -21.05 -12.27
C PRO A 201 -1.25 -20.93 -11.08
N TYR A 202 -2.27 -20.07 -11.21
CA TYR A 202 -3.44 -20.01 -10.33
C TYR A 202 -4.62 -19.43 -11.13
N ASP A 203 -5.85 -19.92 -10.90
CA ASP A 203 -7.01 -19.47 -11.68
C ASP A 203 -7.70 -18.26 -11.05
N ARG A 204 -7.78 -18.22 -9.72
CA ARG A 204 -8.26 -17.07 -8.95
C ARG A 204 -7.61 -17.12 -7.58
N CYS A 205 -7.13 -15.97 -7.12
CA CYS A 205 -6.59 -15.84 -5.78
C CYS A 205 -7.38 -14.78 -5.03
N VAL A 206 -7.93 -15.16 -3.89
CA VAL A 206 -8.57 -14.26 -2.95
C VAL A 206 -7.81 -14.37 -1.64
N ILE A 207 -7.37 -13.23 -1.13
CA ILE A 207 -6.72 -13.13 0.17
C ILE A 207 -7.50 -12.18 1.07
N GLY A 208 -7.45 -12.42 2.36
CA GLY A 208 -8.05 -11.46 3.28
C GLY A 208 -8.06 -11.91 4.73
N ASP A 209 -8.69 -11.05 5.52
CA ASP A 209 -9.08 -11.28 6.90
C ASP A 209 -10.47 -10.66 7.16
N GLU A 210 -10.79 -10.39 8.41
CA GLU A 210 -12.06 -9.78 8.81
C GLU A 210 -12.21 -8.29 8.46
N ASP A 211 -11.13 -7.62 8.05
CA ASP A 211 -11.10 -6.18 7.77
C ASP A 211 -10.92 -5.85 6.29
N LEU A 212 -10.24 -6.73 5.54
CA LEU A 212 -9.97 -6.53 4.13
C LEU A 212 -10.01 -7.86 3.37
N VAL A 213 -10.67 -7.85 2.21
CA VAL A 213 -10.59 -8.92 1.21
C VAL A 213 -10.11 -8.35 -0.12
N VAL A 214 -9.12 -8.98 -0.72
CA VAL A 214 -8.57 -8.65 -2.03
C VAL A 214 -8.75 -9.84 -2.97
N ASP A 215 -9.42 -9.62 -4.08
CA ASP A 215 -9.66 -10.65 -5.10
C ASP A 215 -8.94 -10.29 -6.41
N PHE A 216 -7.89 -11.05 -6.72
CA PHE A 216 -7.03 -10.84 -7.89
C PHE A 216 -7.66 -11.33 -9.21
N GLY A 217 -8.75 -12.11 -9.15
CA GLY A 217 -9.42 -12.65 -10.34
C GLY A 217 -10.85 -12.13 -10.55
N ALA A 218 -11.31 -11.17 -9.73
CA ALA A 218 -12.67 -10.65 -9.77
C ALA A 218 -13.13 -10.14 -11.15
N ARG A 219 -12.17 -9.74 -12.01
CA ARG A 219 -12.43 -9.09 -13.31
C ARG A 219 -11.75 -9.82 -14.47
N GLY A 220 -11.60 -11.14 -14.32
CA GLY A 220 -10.97 -12.03 -15.28
C GLY A 220 -9.58 -12.49 -14.82
N THR A 221 -9.22 -13.71 -15.21
CA THR A 221 -7.97 -14.33 -14.80
C THR A 221 -6.83 -13.95 -15.72
N LYS A 222 -5.92 -13.11 -15.21
CA LYS A 222 -4.57 -12.92 -15.74
C LYS A 222 -3.61 -13.33 -14.63
N SER A 223 -3.28 -14.61 -14.46
CA SER A 223 -2.30 -14.98 -13.44
C SER A 223 -0.96 -14.30 -13.74
N ARG A 224 -0.38 -13.67 -12.73
CA ARG A 224 0.84 -12.88 -12.81
C ARG A 224 1.70 -13.20 -11.61
N LYS A 225 3.01 -13.25 -11.82
CA LYS A 225 3.93 -13.26 -10.70
C LYS A 225 3.94 -11.88 -10.05
N GLY A 226 3.93 -11.85 -8.72
CA GLY A 226 4.07 -10.62 -7.96
C GLY A 226 4.37 -10.84 -6.50
N VAL A 227 4.61 -9.72 -5.84
CA VAL A 227 4.84 -9.63 -4.40
C VAL A 227 3.72 -8.81 -3.77
N ILE A 228 3.31 -9.25 -2.60
CA ILE A 228 2.30 -8.61 -1.77
C ILE A 228 2.97 -8.31 -0.43
N ILE A 229 2.86 -7.07 0.00
CA ILE A 229 3.45 -6.53 1.22
C ILE A 229 2.30 -6.16 2.13
N SER A 230 2.30 -6.64 3.36
CA SER A 230 1.20 -6.37 4.30
C SER A 230 1.72 -6.28 5.74
N SER A 231 1.14 -5.40 6.55
CA SER A 231 1.50 -5.32 7.98
C SER A 231 1.07 -6.54 8.79
N VAL A 232 0.16 -7.35 8.25
CA VAL A 232 -0.18 -8.69 8.77
C VAL A 232 -0.29 -9.68 7.62
N PRO A 233 0.09 -10.96 7.80
CA PRO A 233 -0.08 -11.98 6.76
C PRO A 233 -1.58 -12.23 6.52
N LEU A 234 -2.00 -12.21 5.26
CA LEU A 234 -3.40 -12.45 4.87
C LEU A 234 -3.61 -13.91 4.47
N GLN A 235 -4.78 -14.46 4.79
CA GLN A 235 -5.11 -15.86 4.48
C GLN A 235 -5.64 -15.97 3.06
N VAL A 236 -5.26 -17.04 2.36
CA VAL A 236 -5.97 -17.43 1.14
C VAL A 236 -7.33 -17.96 1.55
N ILE A 237 -8.40 -17.36 1.03
CA ILE A 237 -9.78 -17.73 1.36
C ILE A 237 -10.52 -18.19 0.11
N GLU A 238 -11.56 -18.99 0.31
CA GLU A 238 -12.44 -19.38 -0.80
C GLU A 238 -13.19 -18.15 -1.33
N PRO A 239 -13.23 -17.95 -2.67
CA PRO A 239 -14.04 -16.89 -3.24
C PRO A 239 -15.50 -17.11 -2.90
N ALA A 240 -16.22 -16.02 -2.61
CA ALA A 240 -17.67 -16.09 -2.48
C ALA A 240 -18.27 -16.64 -3.79
N ALA A 241 -19.18 -17.61 -3.66
CA ALA A 241 -19.83 -18.23 -4.81
C ALA A 241 -20.47 -17.14 -5.71
N PRO A 242 -20.28 -17.20 -7.04
CA PRO A 242 -20.98 -16.29 -7.94
C PRO A 242 -22.50 -16.43 -7.76
N ALA A 243 -23.24 -15.34 -7.87
CA ALA A 243 -24.70 -15.37 -7.83
C ALA A 243 -25.32 -16.15 -9.01
N ASP A 244 -24.56 -16.33 -10.08
CA ASP A 244 -24.89 -17.14 -11.25
C ASP A 244 -23.70 -18.04 -11.61
N ALA A 245 -23.67 -19.29 -11.13
CA ALA A 245 -22.74 -20.29 -11.63
C ALA A 245 -23.53 -21.51 -12.12
N ALA A 246 -23.68 -21.58 -13.45
CA ALA A 246 -24.08 -22.78 -14.16
C ALA A 246 -22.84 -23.49 -14.71
N ASP A 247 -22.92 -24.82 -14.66
CA ASP A 247 -22.10 -25.88 -15.29
C ASP A 247 -20.86 -26.40 -14.52
N PRO A 248 -20.89 -27.65 -14.02
CA PRO A 248 -19.77 -28.31 -13.36
C PRO A 248 -19.04 -29.26 -14.33
N ALA A 249 -18.06 -28.76 -15.08
CA ALA A 249 -17.24 -29.64 -15.94
C ALA A 249 -15.79 -29.17 -16.16
N GLU A 250 -15.28 -28.23 -15.36
CA GLU A 250 -13.86 -27.86 -15.42
C GLU A 250 -13.04 -28.57 -14.32
N PRO A 251 -11.78 -28.96 -14.61
CA PRO A 251 -10.90 -29.55 -13.61
C PRO A 251 -10.72 -28.58 -12.44
N ALA A 252 -10.59 -29.13 -11.22
CA ALA A 252 -10.40 -28.34 -10.02
C ALA A 252 -9.18 -27.42 -10.19
N PRO A 253 -9.34 -26.09 -9.99
CA PRO A 253 -8.25 -25.13 -10.08
C PRO A 253 -7.05 -25.54 -9.25
N THR A 254 -5.84 -25.21 -9.71
CA THR A 254 -4.68 -25.27 -8.82
C THR A 254 -4.87 -24.20 -7.74
N PRO A 255 -4.95 -24.57 -6.45
CA PRO A 255 -5.19 -23.60 -5.41
C PRO A 255 -3.99 -22.64 -5.34
N PRO A 256 -4.21 -21.33 -5.34
CA PRO A 256 -3.12 -20.38 -5.13
C PRO A 256 -2.51 -20.63 -3.75
N SER A 257 -1.19 -20.54 -3.68
CA SER A 257 -0.48 -20.56 -2.40
C SER A 257 0.35 -19.30 -2.29
N ILE A 258 0.36 -18.73 -1.08
CA ILE A 258 1.19 -17.58 -0.73
C ILE A 258 1.96 -17.99 0.51
N THR A 259 3.28 -17.98 0.40
CA THR A 259 4.16 -18.14 1.55
C THR A 259 4.52 -16.75 2.06
N TRP A 260 4.10 -16.46 3.30
CA TRP A 260 4.42 -15.20 3.97
C TRP A 260 5.72 -15.32 4.75
N THR A 261 6.61 -14.35 4.57
CA THR A 261 7.85 -14.20 5.32
C THR A 261 7.86 -12.82 5.96
N GLN A 262 8.14 -12.72 7.25
CA GLN A 262 8.32 -11.42 7.90
C GLN A 262 9.64 -10.81 7.41
N LEU A 263 9.64 -9.54 7.01
CA LEU A 263 10.90 -8.85 6.72
C LEU A 263 11.66 -8.64 8.03
N SER A 264 12.98 -8.83 7.98
CA SER A 264 13.83 -8.61 9.14
C SER A 264 13.82 -7.12 9.52
N PRO A 265 13.86 -6.79 10.82
CA PRO A 265 13.88 -5.40 11.27
C PRO A 265 15.08 -4.61 10.69
N GLY A 266 14.85 -3.37 10.29
CA GLY A 266 15.85 -2.49 9.63
C GLY A 266 16.25 -2.92 8.22
N HIS A 267 15.52 -3.87 7.62
CA HIS A 267 15.80 -4.32 6.27
C HIS A 267 15.03 -3.47 5.25
N LEU A 268 15.71 -3.14 4.16
CA LEU A 268 15.14 -2.45 3.00
C LEU A 268 15.16 -3.41 1.81
N VAL A 269 14.01 -3.59 1.16
CA VAL A 269 13.84 -4.42 -0.04
C VAL A 269 13.26 -3.58 -1.17
N VAL A 270 13.52 -4.00 -2.41
CA VAL A 270 13.00 -3.42 -3.66
C VAL A 270 12.41 -4.50 -4.54
#